data_AF-A0R813-F1
#
_entry.id   AF-A0R813-F1
#
_cell.length_a   1.000
_cell.length_b   1.000
_cell.length_c   1.000
_cell.angle_alpha   90.00
_cell.angle_beta   90.00
_cell.angle_gamma   90.00
#
_symmetry.space_group_name_H-M   'P 1'
#
loop_
_entity.id
_entity.type
_entity.pdbx_description
1 polymer ?
#
loop_
_entity_poly.entity_id
_entity_poly.type
_entity_poly.pdbx_seq_one_letter_code
_entity_poly.pdbx_strand_id
1 'polypeptide(L)'
;MQFKFSFIVGISLLVAAMQSADALACQSCMDQGWNSTYNGYCNNQNWGWYGARKNVTSVEEARRDFVEYYAGTDVKVGRIVEKAGYFEAEILDKGNKLVDRVIIHKRSGRIRSIR
;
A
#
# COMPACT_ATOMS: atom_id res chain seq x y z
N MET A 1 11.82 7.06 47.93
CA MET A 1 11.72 6.45 46.58
C MET A 1 10.95 7.39 45.65
N GLN A 2 11.60 8.36 44.99
CA GLN A 2 10.91 9.29 44.07
C GLN A 2 11.58 9.44 42.69
N PHE A 3 12.75 8.82 42.47
CA PHE A 3 13.52 8.99 41.23
C PHE A 3 13.14 8.05 40.07
N LYS A 4 12.20 7.11 40.25
CA LYS A 4 11.88 6.10 39.24
C LYS A 4 10.74 6.47 38.28
N PHE A 5 9.89 7.43 38.64
CA PHE A 5 8.71 7.78 37.85
C PHE A 5 9.02 8.71 36.66
N SER A 6 9.99 9.63 36.79
CA SER A 6 10.34 10.56 35.70
C SER A 6 11.01 9.89 34.50
N PHE A 7 11.65 8.73 34.68
CA PHE A 7 12.36 8.04 33.60
C PHE A 7 11.40 7.31 32.63
N ILE A 8 10.28 6.81 33.14
CA ILE A 8 9.30 6.04 32.36
C ILE A 8 8.48 6.97 31.43
N VAL A 9 8.14 8.17 31.90
CA VAL A 9 7.42 9.17 31.07
C VAL A 9 8.28 9.64 29.90
N GLY A 10 9.59 9.81 30.11
CA GLY A 10 10.53 10.22 29.05
C GLY A 10 10.67 9.18 27.93
N ILE A 11 10.70 7.89 28.27
CA ILE A 11 10.80 6.80 27.29
C ILE A 11 9.52 6.67 26.45
N SER A 12 8.34 6.81 27.07
CA SER A 12 7.06 6.76 26.35
C SER A 12 6.89 7.90 25.33
N LEU A 13 7.38 9.11 25.64
CA LEU A 13 7.39 10.24 24.69
C LEU A 13 8.32 10.00 23.49
N LEU A 14 9.44 9.31 23.71
CA LEU A 14 10.42 8.99 22.66
C LEU A 14 9.91 7.92 21.68
N VAL A 15 9.18 6.92 22.18
CA VAL A 15 8.55 5.88 21.34
C VAL A 15 7.40 6.42 20.48
N ALA A 16 6.66 7.40 20.98
CA ALA A 16 5.59 8.06 20.22
C ALA A 16 6.15 8.93 19.07
N ALA A 17 7.30 9.58 19.26
CA ALA A 17 7.95 10.39 18.24
C ALA A 17 8.54 9.57 17.08
N MET A 18 8.92 8.31 17.32
CA MET A 18 9.39 7.42 16.25
C MET A 18 8.25 6.92 15.35
N GLN A 19 7.03 6.77 15.88
CA GLN A 19 5.87 6.32 15.10
C GLN A 19 5.30 7.41 14.18
N SER A 20 5.53 8.70 14.48
CA SER A 20 5.01 9.81 13.66
C SER A 20 5.87 10.17 12.45
N ALA A 21 7.17 9.83 12.46
CA ALA A 21 8.07 10.11 11.34
C ALA A 21 7.71 9.31 10.07
N ASP A 22 7.25 8.08 10.26
CA ASP A 22 6.94 7.16 9.18
C ASP A 22 5.63 7.49 8.44
N ALA A 23 4.66 8.04 9.16
CA ALA A 23 3.40 8.51 8.58
C ALA A 23 3.58 9.74 7.68
N LEU A 24 4.53 10.63 8.02
CA LEU A 24 4.79 11.87 7.29
C LEU A 24 5.41 11.64 5.90
N ALA A 25 6.18 10.57 5.72
CA ALA A 25 6.80 10.25 4.43
C ALA A 25 5.74 9.94 3.35
N CYS A 26 4.67 9.22 3.72
CA CYS A 26 3.57 8.86 2.81
C CYS A 26 2.69 10.07 2.46
N GLN A 27 2.48 10.98 3.42
CA GLN A 27 1.73 12.21 3.19
C GLN A 27 2.39 13.07 2.10
N SER A 28 3.73 13.15 2.07
CA SER A 28 4.45 13.97 1.09
C SER A 28 4.36 13.44 -0.36
N CYS A 29 4.23 12.12 -0.56
CA CYS A 29 4.02 11.52 -1.88
C CYS A 29 2.70 11.99 -2.51
N MET A 30 1.64 12.06 -1.70
CA MET A 30 0.28 12.37 -2.14
C MET A 30 0.08 13.88 -2.35
N ASP A 31 0.71 14.71 -1.52
CA ASP A 31 0.51 16.16 -1.50
C ASP A 31 1.27 16.91 -2.61
N GLN A 32 2.38 16.35 -3.11
CA GLN A 32 3.21 17.00 -4.14
C GLN A 32 2.77 16.77 -5.59
N GLY A 33 1.57 16.21 -5.82
CA GLY A 33 1.04 16.04 -7.19
C GLY A 33 1.96 15.23 -8.11
N TRP A 34 2.80 14.35 -7.56
CA TRP A 34 3.61 13.43 -8.34
C TRP A 34 2.66 12.48 -9.09
N ASN A 35 2.44 12.78 -10.36
CA ASN A 35 2.04 11.80 -11.37
C ASN A 35 3.20 10.81 -11.49
N SER A 36 3.34 9.91 -10.52
CA SER A 36 4.50 9.05 -10.46
C SER A 36 4.49 8.14 -11.68
N THR A 37 5.65 8.09 -12.34
CA THR A 37 5.97 7.05 -13.31
C THR A 37 5.46 5.72 -12.73
N TYR A 38 4.67 4.97 -13.52
CA TYR A 38 3.98 3.75 -13.06
C TYR A 38 2.70 3.95 -12.23
N ASN A 39 1.91 4.98 -12.55
CA ASN A 39 0.49 5.06 -12.18
C ASN A 39 0.27 5.17 -10.65
N GLY A 40 1.04 6.00 -9.95
CA GLY A 40 0.81 6.29 -8.53
C GLY A 40 1.63 5.47 -7.52
N TYR A 41 2.68 4.76 -7.94
CA TYR A 41 3.60 4.09 -7.00
C TYR A 41 4.24 5.10 -6.01
N CYS A 42 4.04 4.91 -4.71
CA CYS A 42 4.75 5.58 -3.61
C CYS A 42 5.55 4.52 -2.83
N ASN A 43 6.80 4.84 -2.50
CA ASN A 43 7.73 4.01 -1.77
C ASN A 43 7.39 4.00 -0.26
N ASN A 44 6.28 3.39 0.12
CA ASN A 44 5.98 3.20 1.54
C ASN A 44 6.71 1.96 2.10
N GLN A 45 6.76 1.84 3.44
CA GLN A 45 7.48 0.76 4.14
C GLN A 45 7.07 -0.66 3.71
N ASN A 46 5.84 -0.87 3.26
CA ASN A 46 5.31 -2.16 2.82
C ASN A 46 5.76 -2.55 1.39
N TRP A 47 6.22 -1.58 0.59
CA TRP A 47 6.50 -1.77 -0.84
C TRP A 47 7.97 -1.63 -1.20
N GLY A 48 8.78 -1.10 -0.28
CA GLY A 48 10.20 -0.87 -0.50
C GLY A 48 10.46 0.13 -1.63
N TRP A 49 11.66 0.07 -2.20
CA TRP A 49 12.14 0.90 -3.29
C TRP A 49 11.71 0.30 -4.63
N TYR A 50 11.66 1.11 -5.68
CA TYR A 50 11.25 0.65 -6.99
C TYR A 50 12.12 -0.53 -7.47
N GLY A 51 11.49 -1.69 -7.70
CA GLY A 51 12.18 -2.93 -8.07
C GLY A 51 12.48 -3.89 -6.91
N ALA A 52 12.18 -3.49 -5.66
CA ALA A 52 12.26 -4.38 -4.51
C ALA A 52 11.30 -5.58 -4.68
N ARG A 53 11.75 -6.76 -4.26
CA ARG A 53 10.94 -7.97 -4.33
C ARG A 53 9.95 -7.99 -3.17
N LYS A 54 8.67 -7.80 -3.47
CA LYS A 54 7.56 -8.11 -2.58
C LYS A 54 6.84 -9.35 -3.13
N ASN A 55 7.01 -10.49 -2.47
CA ASN A 55 6.26 -11.68 -2.87
C ASN A 55 4.81 -11.52 -2.41
N VAL A 56 3.87 -11.81 -3.31
CA VAL A 56 2.44 -11.85 -3.02
C VAL A 56 2.02 -13.29 -3.17
N THR A 57 1.57 -13.90 -2.08
CA THR A 57 1.41 -15.36 -1.98
C THR A 57 -0.03 -15.81 -1.85
N SER A 58 -0.94 -14.91 -1.50
CA SER A 58 -2.36 -15.23 -1.33
C SER A 58 -3.29 -14.19 -1.95
N VAL A 59 -4.56 -14.58 -2.10
CA VAL A 59 -5.63 -13.70 -2.60
C VAL A 59 -5.92 -12.58 -1.59
N GLU A 60 -5.81 -12.85 -0.29
CA GLU A 60 -6.02 -11.88 0.78
C GLU A 60 -4.94 -10.81 0.76
N GLU A 61 -3.68 -11.22 0.56
CA GLU A 61 -2.56 -10.32 0.41
C GLU A 61 -2.71 -9.45 -0.86
N ALA A 62 -3.05 -10.08 -1.99
CA ALA A 62 -3.36 -9.36 -3.23
C ALA A 62 -4.51 -8.36 -3.04
N ARG A 63 -5.57 -8.74 -2.31
CA ARG A 63 -6.70 -7.85 -2.03
C ARG A 63 -6.27 -6.63 -1.22
N ARG A 64 -5.53 -6.83 -0.14
CA ARG A 64 -4.99 -5.74 0.69
C ARG A 64 -4.17 -4.79 -0.16
N ASP A 65 -3.28 -5.34 -0.98
CA ASP A 65 -2.38 -4.61 -1.85
C ASP A 65 -3.13 -3.77 -2.91
N PHE A 66 -4.16 -4.33 -3.55
CA PHE A 66 -5.01 -3.58 -4.48
C PHE A 66 -5.82 -2.49 -3.77
N VAL A 67 -6.36 -2.76 -2.59
CA VAL A 67 -7.12 -1.78 -1.81
C VAL A 67 -6.24 -0.61 -1.39
N GLU A 68 -5.01 -0.89 -0.95
CA GLU A 68 -4.02 0.14 -0.62
C GLU A 68 -3.64 0.96 -1.85
N TYR A 69 -3.38 0.31 -2.99
CA TYR A 69 -3.01 0.97 -4.24
C TYR A 69 -4.10 1.91 -4.79
N TYR A 70 -5.38 1.54 -4.62
CA TYR A 70 -6.52 2.37 -5.02
C TYR A 70 -7.09 3.24 -3.88
N ALA A 71 -6.39 3.36 -2.75
CA ALA A 71 -6.84 4.19 -1.64
C ALA A 71 -6.98 5.66 -2.08
N GLY A 72 -8.10 6.29 -1.71
CA GLY A 72 -8.41 7.67 -2.10
C GLY A 72 -8.98 7.84 -3.51
N THR A 73 -9.15 6.75 -4.27
CA THR A 73 -9.81 6.78 -5.59
C THR A 73 -11.29 6.38 -5.48
N ASP A 74 -12.06 6.69 -6.54
CA ASP A 74 -13.50 6.40 -6.62
C ASP A 74 -13.83 4.99 -7.15
N VAL A 75 -12.87 4.06 -7.12
CA VAL A 75 -13.02 2.68 -7.60
C VAL A 75 -13.01 1.65 -6.47
N LYS A 76 -13.47 0.44 -6.78
CA LYS A 76 -13.55 -0.70 -5.85
C LYS A 76 -12.85 -1.92 -6.43
N VAL A 77 -12.19 -2.68 -5.57
CA VAL A 77 -11.57 -3.96 -5.92
C VAL A 77 -12.62 -5.07 -5.86
N GLY A 78 -13.03 -5.55 -7.03
CA GLY A 78 -14.01 -6.60 -7.21
C GLY A 78 -13.46 -8.01 -7.02
N ARG A 79 -13.82 -8.91 -7.94
CA ARG A 79 -13.37 -10.31 -7.93
C ARG A 79 -11.86 -10.39 -8.16
N ILE A 80 -11.20 -11.28 -7.43
CA ILE A 80 -9.78 -11.58 -7.59
C ILE A 80 -9.63 -13.06 -7.96
N VAL A 81 -8.83 -13.35 -8.97
CA VAL A 81 -8.54 -14.71 -9.44
C VAL A 81 -7.04 -14.93 -9.39
N GLU A 82 -6.64 -16.03 -8.77
CA GLU A 82 -5.25 -16.47 -8.76
C GLU A 82 -4.86 -17.09 -10.11
N LYS A 83 -3.69 -16.71 -10.62
CA LYS A 83 -3.03 -17.30 -11.79
C LYS A 83 -1.63 -17.76 -11.39
N ALA A 84 -0.93 -18.48 -12.28
CA ALA A 84 0.39 -19.04 -11.97
C ALA A 84 1.42 -17.96 -11.57
N GLY A 85 1.45 -16.82 -12.27
CA GLY A 85 2.46 -15.76 -12.04
C GLY A 85 1.94 -14.47 -11.40
N TYR A 86 0.64 -14.31 -11.25
CA TYR A 86 0.00 -13.08 -10.79
C TYR A 86 -1.38 -13.36 -10.19
N PHE A 87 -1.94 -12.38 -9.49
CA PHE A 87 -3.37 -12.32 -9.19
C PHE A 87 -4.01 -11.26 -10.09
N GLU A 88 -5.17 -11.56 -10.66
CA GLU A 88 -5.94 -10.64 -11.49
C GLU A 88 -7.15 -10.13 -10.69
N ALA A 89 -7.38 -8.83 -10.71
CA ALA A 89 -8.51 -8.18 -10.07
C ALA A 89 -9.35 -7.39 -11.07
N GLU A 90 -10.66 -7.45 -10.89
CA GLU A 90 -11.61 -6.54 -11.53
C GLU A 90 -11.68 -5.24 -10.74
N ILE A 91 -11.53 -4.10 -11.42
CA ILE A 91 -11.69 -2.77 -10.84
C ILE A 91 -13.02 -2.21 -11.28
N LEU A 92 -13.86 -1.84 -10.33
CA LEU A 92 -15.24 -1.43 -10.54
C LEU A 92 -15.43 0.04 -10.16
N ASP A 93 -16.33 0.74 -10.83
CA ASP A 93 -16.77 2.08 -10.41
C ASP A 93 -17.78 2.01 -9.24
N LYS A 94 -18.26 3.18 -8.80
CA LYS A 94 -19.30 3.30 -7.77
C LYS A 94 -20.60 2.54 -8.10
N GLY A 95 -20.92 2.39 -9.39
CA GLY A 95 -22.08 1.68 -9.91
C GLY A 95 -21.84 0.19 -10.16
N ASN A 96 -20.72 -0.38 -9.71
CA ASN A 96 -20.29 -1.76 -9.94
C ASN A 96 -20.04 -2.11 -11.42
N LYS A 97 -19.82 -1.12 -12.29
CA LYS A 97 -19.43 -1.35 -13.67
C LYS A 97 -17.93 -1.62 -13.74
N LEU A 98 -17.53 -2.60 -14.55
CA LEU A 98 -16.12 -2.89 -14.82
C LEU A 98 -15.44 -1.71 -15.52
N VAL A 99 -14.40 -1.18 -14.89
CA VAL A 99 -13.55 -0.08 -15.39
C VAL A 99 -12.25 -0.63 -15.97
N ASP A 100 -11.62 -1.59 -15.27
CA ASP A 100 -10.34 -2.16 -15.68
C ASP A 100 -10.13 -3.58 -15.15
N ARG A 101 -9.19 -4.31 -15.76
CA ARG A 101 -8.59 -5.53 -15.23
C ARG A 101 -7.13 -5.26 -14.93
N VAL A 102 -6.75 -5.44 -13.68
CA VAL A 102 -5.38 -5.24 -13.22
C VAL A 102 -4.80 -6.52 -12.68
N ILE A 103 -3.48 -6.64 -12.76
CA ILE A 103 -2.74 -7.75 -12.18
C ILE A 103 -1.75 -7.25 -11.14
N ILE A 104 -1.47 -8.09 -10.16
CA ILE A 104 -0.33 -7.97 -9.26
C ILE A 104 0.59 -9.19 -9.44
N HIS A 105 1.84 -8.93 -9.82
CA HIS A 105 2.84 -10.00 -10.04
C HIS A 105 3.24 -10.66 -8.71
N LYS A 106 3.13 -12.00 -8.61
CA LYS A 106 3.45 -12.74 -7.37
C LYS A 106 4.90 -12.57 -6.91
N ARG A 107 5.83 -12.38 -7.85
CA ARG A 107 7.28 -12.28 -7.55
C ARG A 107 7.72 -10.90 -7.07
N SER A 108 6.97 -9.86 -7.42
CA SER A 108 7.45 -8.48 -7.26
C SER A 108 6.41 -7.51 -6.72
N GLY A 109 5.16 -7.94 -6.54
CA GLY A 109 4.06 -7.06 -6.14
C GLY A 109 3.71 -6.01 -7.20
N ARG A 110 4.23 -6.10 -8.43
CA ARG A 110 4.00 -5.03 -9.42
C ARG A 110 2.56 -5.03 -9.89
N ILE A 111 1.86 -3.92 -9.65
CA ILE A 111 0.48 -3.69 -10.11
C ILE A 111 0.50 -3.04 -11.50
N ARG A 112 -0.32 -3.54 -12.44
CA ARG A 112 -0.54 -2.92 -13.76
C ARG A 112 -1.83 -3.40 -14.40
N SER A 113 -2.38 -2.62 -15.33
CA SER A 113 -3.48 -3.03 -16.20
C SER A 113 -3.06 -4.12 -17.21
N ILE A 114 -4.01 -4.96 -17.59
CA ILE A 114 -3.90 -5.97 -18.64
C ILE A 114 -5.05 -5.76 -19.63
N ARG A 115 -4.82 -4.88 -20.59
CA ARG A 115 -5.77 -4.70 -21.70
C ARG A 115 -5.86 -5.95 -22.56
#